data_AF-A0A1Q9C5H3-F1
#
_entry.id   AF-A0A1Q9C5H3-F1
#
_cell.length_a   1.000
_cell.length_b   1.000
_cell.length_c   1.000
_cell.angle_alpha   90.00
_cell.angle_beta   90.00
_cell.angle_gamma   90.00
#
_symmetry.space_group_name_H-M   'P 1'
#
loop_
_entity.id
_entity.type
_entity.pdbx_description
1 polymer ?
#
loop_
_entity_poly.entity_id
_entity_poly.type
_entity_poly.pdbx_seq_one_letter_code
_entity_poly.pdbx_strand_id
1 'polypeptide(L)'
;MTHSNIFKPQGMFHAKAIGFEGTPMAQRLRHVHRLACQSYHSDTCTRQCNFCPGTAGSSQTANMIDADGSLVGWNEAAIIGADDEDSETDYRTNEWWRIDDSCQRNLDWGFWLCPTMGHRTVVSLFIMQGLLSSPPQRTHPNTAVGMLYHFGRPERHLDVGLAESPMVTGPCCDIGWFLALDGGAVPELTIFLDQMVESGGLVFATAYPLGASFTINRCLTNCVAVSQGSSLQDVLDAPLGDVYFVDGLGRLFLKFVAGNNGYFEAAGVSQLVNGHRYDVGKVVSILVAI
;
A
#
# COMPACT_ATOMS: atom_id res chain seq x y z
N MET A 1 -12.37 -11.57 -3.13
CA MET A 1 -13.06 -11.35 -1.83
C MET A 1 -13.37 -9.88 -1.55
N THR A 2 -13.29 -9.01 -2.55
CA THR A 2 -13.70 -7.60 -2.43
C THR A 2 -14.20 -7.13 -3.80
N HIS A 3 -15.17 -6.21 -3.80
CA HIS A 3 -15.93 -5.81 -4.99
C HIS A 3 -16.02 -4.29 -5.13
N SER A 4 -14.99 -3.60 -4.63
CA SER A 4 -14.99 -2.16 -4.38
C SER A 4 -13.82 -1.46 -5.07
N ASN A 5 -14.02 -0.22 -5.53
CA ASN A 5 -12.87 0.62 -5.87
C ASN A 5 -12.29 1.34 -4.65
N ILE A 6 -13.11 1.51 -3.60
CA ILE A 6 -12.86 2.44 -2.49
C ILE A 6 -12.47 1.74 -1.18
N PHE A 7 -12.77 0.45 -1.06
CA PHE A 7 -12.46 -0.34 0.13
C PHE A 7 -11.40 -1.37 -0.22
N LYS A 8 -10.14 -1.07 0.12
CA LYS A 8 -8.95 -1.86 -0.22
C LYS A 8 -8.23 -2.37 1.04
N PRO A 9 -8.90 -3.17 1.90
CA PRO A 9 -8.37 -3.53 3.22
C PRO A 9 -7.01 -4.26 3.17
N GLN A 10 -6.13 -3.93 4.12
CA GLN A 10 -4.93 -4.70 4.43
C GLN A 10 -5.31 -6.03 5.08
N GLY A 11 -4.55 -7.08 4.77
CA GLY A 11 -4.64 -8.39 5.41
C GLY A 11 -6.08 -8.83 5.56
N MET A 12 -6.84 -8.80 4.46
CA MET A 12 -8.30 -9.00 4.47
C MET A 12 -8.70 -10.21 5.31
N PHE A 13 -7.79 -11.19 5.32
CA PHE A 13 -7.71 -12.26 6.29
C PHE A 13 -6.26 -12.38 6.77
N HIS A 14 -6.05 -12.32 8.09
CA HIS A 14 -4.86 -12.87 8.72
C HIS A 14 -5.30 -14.15 9.41
N ALA A 15 -4.79 -15.29 8.95
CA ALA A 15 -5.25 -16.60 9.39
C ALA A 15 -4.10 -17.59 9.52
N LYS A 16 -4.34 -18.68 10.24
CA LYS A 16 -3.40 -19.79 10.40
C LYS A 16 -4.16 -21.10 10.47
N ALA A 17 -3.46 -22.22 10.35
CA ALA A 17 -4.03 -23.57 10.36
C ALA A 17 -5.19 -23.75 9.35
N ILE A 18 -5.14 -23.08 8.18
CA ILE A 18 -6.12 -23.33 7.12
C ILE A 18 -5.65 -24.53 6.31
N GLY A 19 -6.49 -25.56 6.27
CA GLY A 19 -6.30 -26.73 5.43
C GLY A 19 -7.51 -27.01 4.55
N PHE A 20 -7.29 -27.71 3.46
CA PHE A 20 -8.34 -28.13 2.53
C PHE A 20 -8.37 -29.65 2.43
N GLU A 21 -9.28 -30.29 3.16
CA GLU A 21 -9.47 -31.75 3.10
C GLU A 21 -10.36 -32.12 1.90
N GLY A 22 -9.91 -33.08 1.08
CA GLY A 22 -10.68 -33.58 -0.06
C GLY A 22 -11.06 -32.53 -1.12
N THR A 23 -10.50 -31.31 -1.06
CA THR A 23 -10.87 -30.21 -1.96
C THR A 23 -9.79 -30.01 -3.04
N PRO A 24 -10.13 -30.17 -4.33
CA PRO A 24 -9.22 -29.91 -5.45
C PRO A 24 -8.67 -28.48 -5.41
N MET A 25 -7.42 -28.30 -5.86
CA MET A 25 -6.73 -27.01 -5.78
C MET A 25 -7.53 -25.85 -6.39
N ALA A 26 -8.13 -26.07 -7.57
CA ALA A 26 -8.97 -25.12 -8.28
C ALA A 26 -10.30 -24.74 -7.58
N GLN A 27 -10.66 -25.43 -6.48
CA GLN A 27 -11.88 -25.17 -5.70
C GLN A 27 -11.59 -24.61 -4.30
N ARG A 28 -10.32 -24.31 -3.98
CA ARG A 28 -9.90 -23.80 -2.67
C ARG A 28 -10.14 -22.29 -2.58
N LEU A 29 -9.14 -21.51 -2.97
CA LEU A 29 -9.19 -20.06 -3.05
C LEU A 29 -9.17 -19.62 -4.50
N ARG A 30 -9.81 -18.49 -4.78
CA ARG A 30 -9.77 -17.87 -6.10
C ARG A 30 -9.88 -16.36 -5.99
N HIS A 31 -8.98 -15.68 -6.67
CA HIS A 31 -9.06 -14.27 -6.97
C HIS A 31 -10.16 -14.08 -8.03
N VAL A 32 -11.15 -13.25 -7.67
CA VAL A 32 -12.30 -12.98 -8.53
C VAL A 32 -12.13 -11.58 -9.09
N HIS A 33 -11.77 -11.51 -10.37
CA HIS A 33 -11.62 -10.25 -11.08
C HIS A 33 -12.99 -9.61 -11.21
N ARG A 34 -13.10 -8.39 -10.72
CA ARG A 34 -14.31 -7.58 -10.89
C ARG A 34 -13.93 -6.30 -11.58
N LEU A 35 -14.70 -5.91 -12.59
CA LEU A 35 -14.43 -4.67 -13.30
C LEU A 35 -14.63 -3.46 -12.40
N ALA A 36 -13.79 -2.43 -12.56
CA ALA A 36 -13.89 -1.18 -11.81
C ALA A 36 -15.28 -0.55 -11.97
N CYS A 37 -15.83 -0.58 -13.19
CA CYS A 37 -17.16 -0.06 -13.45
C CYS A 37 -18.33 -0.87 -12.87
N GLN A 38 -18.07 -2.09 -12.38
CA GLN A 38 -19.05 -2.95 -11.73
C GLN A 38 -18.92 -2.94 -10.21
N SER A 39 -18.20 -1.96 -9.64
CA SER A 39 -18.12 -1.72 -8.19
C SER A 39 -19.52 -1.64 -7.57
N TYR A 40 -19.66 -2.19 -6.36
CA TYR A 40 -20.92 -2.14 -5.61
C TYR A 40 -21.15 -0.79 -4.92
N HIS A 41 -20.11 0.01 -4.74
CA HIS A 41 -20.22 1.34 -4.12
C HIS A 41 -20.49 2.40 -5.17
N SER A 42 -21.22 3.46 -4.80
CA SER A 42 -21.40 4.64 -5.66
C SER A 42 -20.12 5.48 -5.68
N ASP A 43 -19.21 5.13 -6.58
CA ASP A 43 -17.96 5.83 -6.88
C ASP A 43 -17.97 6.36 -8.32
N THR A 44 -16.95 7.13 -8.71
CA THR A 44 -16.89 7.77 -10.04
C THR A 44 -16.79 6.78 -11.20
N CYS A 45 -16.38 5.54 -10.95
CA CYS A 45 -16.29 4.49 -11.96
C CYS A 45 -17.61 3.73 -12.15
N THR A 46 -18.56 3.84 -11.22
CA THR A 46 -19.77 3.01 -11.21
C THR A 46 -20.60 3.19 -12.48
N ARG A 47 -20.78 2.09 -13.23
CA ARG A 47 -21.45 2.04 -14.54
C ARG A 47 -20.75 2.85 -15.65
N GLN A 48 -19.50 3.24 -15.46
CA GLN A 48 -18.69 4.03 -16.40
C GLN A 48 -17.56 3.18 -17.00
N CYS A 49 -17.87 2.07 -17.69
CA CYS A 49 -16.85 1.12 -18.17
C CYS A 49 -15.89 1.69 -19.23
N ASN A 50 -16.29 2.75 -19.94
CA ASN A 50 -15.41 3.45 -20.87
C ASN A 50 -14.43 4.39 -20.17
N PHE A 51 -14.77 4.86 -18.96
CA PHE A 51 -13.95 5.80 -18.19
C PHE A 51 -13.04 5.08 -17.19
N CYS A 52 -13.53 3.98 -16.61
CA CYS A 52 -12.76 3.09 -15.75
C CYS A 52 -12.79 1.67 -16.32
N PRO A 53 -12.02 1.41 -17.40
CA PRO A 53 -11.73 0.05 -17.82
C PRO A 53 -10.91 -0.69 -16.74
N GLY A 54 -10.75 -2.01 -16.92
CA GLY A 54 -9.94 -2.84 -16.04
C GLY A 54 -10.62 -3.29 -14.73
N THR A 55 -9.83 -3.93 -13.85
CA THR A 55 -10.31 -4.45 -12.56
C THR A 55 -10.48 -3.36 -11.51
N ALA A 56 -11.34 -3.63 -10.52
CA ALA A 56 -11.61 -2.73 -9.41
C ALA A 56 -10.39 -2.64 -8.48
N GLY A 57 -10.20 -1.50 -7.84
CA GLY A 57 -9.01 -1.27 -7.01
C GLY A 57 -8.84 -2.26 -5.84
N SER A 58 -9.93 -2.81 -5.31
CA SER A 58 -9.87 -3.87 -4.30
C SER A 58 -9.53 -5.26 -4.85
N SER A 59 -9.67 -5.48 -6.15
CA SER A 59 -9.16 -6.65 -6.87
C SER A 59 -7.64 -6.55 -6.94
N GLN A 60 -7.15 -5.44 -7.51
CA GLN A 60 -5.73 -5.10 -7.67
C GLN A 60 -4.92 -5.15 -6.36
N THR A 61 -5.56 -4.84 -5.23
CA THR A 61 -4.95 -4.82 -3.90
C THR A 61 -5.42 -5.96 -3.00
N ALA A 62 -6.11 -6.97 -3.55
CA ALA A 62 -6.58 -8.11 -2.76
C ALA A 62 -5.38 -8.85 -2.15
N ASN A 63 -5.43 -9.05 -0.85
CA ASN A 63 -4.35 -9.71 -0.12
C ASN A 63 -4.84 -10.44 1.14
N MET A 64 -4.03 -11.39 1.60
CA MET A 64 -4.19 -12.17 2.81
C MET A 64 -2.81 -12.45 3.42
N ILE A 65 -2.79 -12.73 4.73
CA ILE A 65 -1.59 -13.22 5.42
C ILE A 65 -1.92 -14.61 5.95
N ASP A 66 -1.14 -15.59 5.51
CA ASP A 66 -1.08 -16.93 6.07
C ASP A 66 0.03 -16.94 7.13
N ALA A 67 -0.36 -16.90 8.40
CA ALA A 67 0.52 -16.66 9.53
C ALA A 67 1.46 -17.83 9.85
N ASP A 68 1.17 -19.03 9.33
CA ASP A 68 1.97 -20.24 9.57
C ASP A 68 2.34 -21.02 8.31
N GLY A 69 1.88 -20.59 7.13
CA GLY A 69 2.17 -21.25 5.86
C GLY A 69 1.23 -22.42 5.55
N SER A 70 0.33 -22.78 6.47
CA SER A 70 -0.56 -23.93 6.32
C SER A 70 -1.47 -23.84 5.10
N LEU A 71 -1.91 -22.62 4.76
CA LEU A 71 -2.80 -22.38 3.63
C LEU A 71 -2.10 -22.70 2.30
N VAL A 72 -0.83 -22.27 2.18
CA VAL A 72 -0.02 -22.47 0.96
C VAL A 72 0.82 -23.75 0.97
N GLY A 73 0.81 -24.49 2.08
CA GLY A 73 1.57 -25.73 2.25
C GLY A 73 3.06 -25.50 2.52
N TRP A 74 3.41 -24.38 3.15
CA TRP A 74 4.76 -24.03 3.55
C TRP A 74 4.95 -24.21 5.06
N ASN A 75 6.21 -24.21 5.51
CA ASN A 75 6.57 -24.23 6.94
C ASN A 75 6.86 -22.82 7.48
N GLU A 76 6.49 -21.78 6.73
CA GLU A 76 6.73 -20.38 7.06
C GLU A 76 5.56 -19.51 6.60
N ALA A 77 5.38 -18.38 7.26
CA ALA A 77 4.29 -17.46 6.97
C ALA A 77 4.41 -16.83 5.56
N ALA A 78 3.28 -16.66 4.89
CA ALA A 78 3.19 -16.15 3.53
C ALA A 78 2.27 -14.93 3.42
N ILE A 79 2.66 -13.98 2.58
CA ILE A 79 1.79 -12.94 2.02
C ILE A 79 1.20 -13.50 0.74
N ILE A 80 -0.12 -13.50 0.65
CA ILE A 80 -0.87 -13.93 -0.54
C ILE A 80 -1.49 -12.67 -1.12
N GLY A 81 -1.20 -12.33 -2.37
CA GLY A 81 -1.66 -11.09 -2.99
C GLY A 81 -2.00 -11.28 -4.45
N ALA A 82 -2.93 -10.46 -4.96
CA ALA A 82 -3.49 -10.59 -6.31
C ALA A 82 -2.40 -10.65 -7.40
N ASP A 83 -2.60 -11.48 -8.42
CA ASP A 83 -1.68 -11.59 -9.54
C ASP A 83 -2.07 -10.75 -10.76
N ASP A 84 -2.84 -9.67 -10.57
CA ASP A 84 -3.29 -8.77 -11.64
C ASP A 84 -2.13 -8.36 -12.55
N GLU A 85 -2.37 -8.46 -13.85
CA GLU A 85 -1.46 -8.02 -14.91
C GLU A 85 -1.97 -6.78 -15.63
N ASP A 86 -1.07 -6.06 -16.30
CA ASP A 86 -1.38 -4.85 -17.07
C ASP A 86 -2.59 -5.01 -18.01
N SER A 87 -2.70 -6.16 -18.68
CA SER A 87 -3.78 -6.40 -19.63
C SER A 87 -5.17 -6.47 -18.99
N GLU A 88 -5.24 -6.68 -17.68
CA GLU A 88 -6.48 -6.82 -16.90
C GLU A 88 -6.88 -5.50 -16.23
N THR A 89 -5.94 -4.58 -16.07
CA THR A 89 -6.04 -3.37 -15.24
C THR A 89 -5.96 -2.08 -16.05
N ASP A 90 -6.11 -2.17 -17.38
CA ASP A 90 -5.88 -1.07 -18.31
C ASP A 90 -4.47 -0.46 -18.20
N TYR A 91 -3.47 -1.33 -18.02
CA TYR A 91 -2.05 -0.99 -17.93
C TYR A 91 -1.68 -0.08 -16.75
N ARG A 92 -2.52 -0.04 -15.71
CA ARG A 92 -2.28 0.79 -14.52
C ARG A 92 -1.85 0.00 -13.30
N THR A 93 -1.94 -1.34 -13.34
CA THR A 93 -1.46 -2.20 -12.26
C THR A 93 -0.90 -3.49 -12.83
N ASN A 94 0.30 -3.86 -12.40
CA ASN A 94 0.98 -5.05 -12.86
C ASN A 94 1.84 -5.64 -11.76
N GLU A 95 1.60 -6.92 -11.45
CA GLU A 95 2.44 -7.72 -10.55
C GLU A 95 2.75 -7.01 -9.20
N TRP A 96 1.83 -6.18 -8.69
CA TRP A 96 2.05 -5.40 -7.47
C TRP A 96 2.40 -6.28 -6.26
N TRP A 97 1.80 -7.46 -6.17
CA TRP A 97 2.09 -8.42 -5.09
C TRP A 97 3.25 -9.36 -5.38
N ARG A 98 3.92 -9.24 -6.53
CA ARG A 98 5.17 -9.93 -6.79
C ARG A 98 6.31 -9.18 -6.08
N ILE A 99 6.44 -9.45 -4.78
CA ILE A 99 7.37 -8.76 -3.90
C ILE A 99 8.82 -8.85 -4.41
N ASP A 100 9.29 -10.06 -4.65
CA ASP A 100 10.62 -10.37 -5.17
C ASP A 100 10.61 -11.68 -5.98
N ASP A 101 11.79 -12.23 -6.26
CA ASP A 101 11.96 -13.45 -7.06
C ASP A 101 11.78 -14.74 -6.24
N SER A 102 11.55 -14.64 -4.91
CA SER A 102 11.17 -15.77 -4.06
C SER A 102 9.67 -16.09 -4.11
N CYS A 103 8.86 -15.18 -4.65
CA CYS A 103 7.43 -15.37 -4.80
C CYS A 103 7.08 -16.46 -5.82
N GLN A 104 6.07 -17.26 -5.51
CA GLN A 104 5.51 -18.27 -6.39
C GLN A 104 4.14 -17.81 -6.90
N ARG A 105 3.90 -17.92 -8.21
CA ARG A 105 2.57 -17.66 -8.78
C ARG A 105 1.72 -18.91 -8.68
N ASN A 106 0.53 -18.79 -8.10
CA ASN A 106 -0.48 -19.84 -8.13
C ASN A 106 -1.60 -19.43 -9.10
N LEU A 107 -1.52 -19.94 -10.33
CA LEU A 107 -2.47 -19.62 -11.41
C LEU A 107 -3.89 -20.12 -11.15
N ASP A 108 -4.04 -21.26 -10.45
CA ASP A 108 -5.37 -21.78 -10.11
C ASP A 108 -6.10 -20.83 -9.15
N TRP A 109 -5.34 -20.14 -8.28
CA TRP A 109 -5.90 -19.21 -7.31
C TRP A 109 -5.90 -17.77 -7.80
N GLY A 110 -5.08 -17.39 -8.78
CA GLY A 110 -4.90 -16.00 -9.19
C GLY A 110 -4.20 -15.15 -8.12
N PHE A 111 -3.13 -15.70 -7.52
CA PHE A 111 -2.36 -15.00 -6.49
C PHE A 111 -0.86 -15.25 -6.64
N TRP A 112 -0.08 -14.23 -6.26
CA TRP A 112 1.29 -14.37 -5.82
C TRP A 112 1.33 -14.83 -4.36
N LEU A 113 2.19 -15.80 -4.09
CA LEU A 113 2.51 -16.32 -2.77
C LEU A 113 3.95 -15.91 -2.47
N CYS A 114 4.17 -15.08 -1.45
CA CYS A 114 5.49 -14.55 -1.13
C CYS A 114 5.84 -14.85 0.34
N PRO A 115 7.05 -15.33 0.66
CA PRO A 115 7.44 -15.54 2.04
C PRO A 115 7.51 -14.22 2.78
N THR A 116 7.04 -14.22 4.03
CA THR A 116 7.15 -13.04 4.91
C THR A 116 8.59 -12.80 5.37
N MET A 117 9.45 -13.82 5.30
CA MET A 117 10.82 -13.77 5.82
C MET A 117 10.89 -13.33 7.29
N GLY A 118 9.79 -13.48 8.05
CA GLY A 118 9.63 -13.06 9.43
C GLY A 118 9.55 -11.54 9.67
N HIS A 119 9.64 -10.70 8.64
CA HIS A 119 9.66 -9.23 8.80
C HIS A 119 8.79 -8.47 7.79
N ARG A 120 8.43 -9.08 6.66
CA ARG A 120 7.51 -8.49 5.70
C ARG A 120 6.09 -8.62 6.20
N THR A 121 5.33 -7.58 5.90
CA THR A 121 3.89 -7.56 6.16
C THR A 121 3.22 -6.69 5.10
N VAL A 122 1.93 -6.47 5.27
CA VAL A 122 1.14 -5.58 4.44
C VAL A 122 0.93 -4.27 5.20
N VAL A 123 0.89 -3.12 4.53
CA VAL A 123 0.55 -1.81 5.11
C VAL A 123 -0.46 -1.09 4.23
N SER A 124 -1.17 -0.11 4.79
CA SER A 124 -2.07 0.76 4.04
C SER A 124 -1.80 2.23 4.29
N LEU A 125 -1.94 3.02 3.23
CA LEU A 125 -1.78 4.48 3.22
C LEU A 125 -3.01 5.13 2.59
N PHE A 126 -3.31 6.37 2.97
CA PHE A 126 -4.16 7.25 2.18
C PHE A 126 -3.31 8.38 1.63
N ILE A 127 -3.32 8.58 0.31
CA ILE A 127 -2.46 9.56 -0.35
C ILE A 127 -3.33 10.68 -0.95
N MET A 128 -3.10 11.90 -0.47
CA MET A 128 -3.91 13.07 -0.75
C MET A 128 -3.06 14.23 -1.24
N GLN A 129 -3.55 14.97 -2.23
CA GLN A 129 -3.04 16.30 -2.57
C GLN A 129 -3.61 17.35 -1.60
N GLY A 130 -2.79 18.34 -1.25
CA GLY A 130 -3.13 19.38 -0.26
C GLY A 130 -2.71 19.02 1.16
N LEU A 131 -2.81 19.99 2.07
CA LEU A 131 -2.64 19.80 3.51
C LEU A 131 -3.98 19.46 4.19
N LEU A 132 -4.16 18.20 4.57
CA LEU A 132 -5.38 17.72 5.22
C LEU A 132 -5.13 17.34 6.68
N SER A 133 -6.09 17.63 7.55
CA SER A 133 -6.04 17.31 8.98
C SER A 133 -6.67 15.96 9.34
N SER A 134 -7.49 15.39 8.45
CA SER A 134 -8.21 14.13 8.68
C SER A 134 -8.31 13.29 7.40
N PRO A 135 -8.25 11.96 7.49
CA PRO A 135 -8.38 11.11 6.32
C PRO A 135 -9.80 11.18 5.77
N PRO A 136 -10.00 11.18 4.44
CA PRO A 136 -11.32 10.99 3.86
C PRO A 136 -11.82 9.57 4.17
N GLN A 137 -13.14 9.38 4.26
CA GLN A 137 -13.68 8.05 4.61
C GLN A 137 -13.78 7.09 3.41
N ARG A 138 -13.86 7.60 2.18
CA ARG A 138 -14.14 6.81 0.97
C ARG A 138 -13.44 7.38 -0.27
N THR A 139 -14.09 8.32 -0.95
CA THR A 139 -13.57 9.03 -2.11
C THR A 139 -13.31 10.49 -1.74
N HIS A 140 -12.44 11.14 -2.49
CA HIS A 140 -12.18 12.56 -2.30
C HIS A 140 -11.63 13.20 -3.59
N PRO A 141 -12.05 14.42 -3.95
CA PRO A 141 -11.58 15.07 -5.19
C PRO A 141 -10.07 15.35 -5.19
N ASN A 142 -9.48 15.59 -4.01
CA ASN A 142 -8.03 15.78 -3.85
C ASN A 142 -7.25 14.47 -3.68
N THR A 143 -7.86 13.32 -3.97
CA THR A 143 -7.13 12.06 -3.99
C THR A 143 -5.96 12.17 -4.97
N ALA A 144 -4.77 11.73 -4.56
CA ALA A 144 -3.63 11.67 -5.46
C ALA A 144 -3.91 10.69 -6.62
N VAL A 145 -3.53 11.06 -7.84
CA VAL A 145 -3.67 10.23 -9.03
C VAL A 145 -2.30 9.98 -9.66
N GLY A 146 -1.99 8.72 -9.95
CA GLY A 146 -0.69 8.31 -10.47
C GLY A 146 -0.45 6.82 -10.33
N MET A 147 0.81 6.44 -10.17
CA MET A 147 1.25 5.06 -9.97
C MET A 147 2.24 4.95 -8.80
N LEU A 148 2.15 3.85 -8.07
CA LEU A 148 3.19 3.41 -7.14
C LEU A 148 4.02 2.31 -7.79
N TYR A 149 5.32 2.32 -7.54
CA TYR A 149 6.26 1.31 -8.03
C TYR A 149 7.06 0.72 -6.88
N HIS A 150 7.41 -0.57 -7.00
CA HIS A 150 8.48 -1.12 -6.17
C HIS A 150 9.84 -0.53 -6.56
N PHE A 151 10.69 -0.24 -5.58
CA PHE A 151 12.03 0.28 -5.85
C PHE A 151 12.83 -0.66 -6.77
N GLY A 152 13.37 -0.09 -7.85
CA GLY A 152 14.17 -0.82 -8.83
C GLY A 152 13.39 -1.76 -9.74
N ARG A 153 12.05 -1.75 -9.66
CA ARG A 153 11.16 -2.66 -10.41
C ARG A 153 10.04 -1.85 -11.10
N PRO A 154 10.35 -1.05 -12.14
CA PRO A 154 9.36 -0.22 -12.82
C PRO A 154 8.23 -1.03 -13.48
N GLU A 155 8.44 -2.31 -13.74
CA GLU A 155 7.42 -3.22 -14.23
C GLU A 155 6.37 -3.57 -13.16
N ARG A 156 6.67 -3.41 -11.87
CA ARG A 156 5.79 -3.77 -10.76
C ARG A 156 5.16 -2.52 -10.18
N HIS A 157 3.88 -2.32 -10.47
CA HIS A 157 3.21 -1.06 -10.19
C HIS A 157 1.73 -1.20 -9.86
N LEU A 158 1.17 -0.18 -9.22
CA LEU A 158 -0.21 -0.11 -8.76
C LEU A 158 -0.84 1.24 -9.07
N ASP A 159 -2.12 1.23 -9.44
CA ASP A 159 -2.91 2.42 -9.73
C ASP A 159 -3.26 3.18 -8.43
N VAL A 160 -2.91 4.46 -8.41
CA VAL A 160 -3.24 5.38 -7.32
C VAL A 160 -4.35 6.29 -7.79
N GLY A 161 -5.42 6.36 -6.99
CA GLY A 161 -6.54 7.28 -7.24
C GLY A 161 -7.67 6.73 -8.09
N LEU A 162 -7.65 5.45 -8.47
CA LEU A 162 -8.78 4.78 -9.14
C LEU A 162 -10.10 5.05 -8.40
N ALA A 163 -11.09 5.55 -9.14
CA ALA A 163 -12.40 5.95 -8.64
C ALA A 163 -12.34 6.99 -7.50
N GLU A 164 -11.35 7.89 -7.52
CA GLU A 164 -11.08 8.88 -6.46
C GLU A 164 -10.79 8.24 -5.08
N SER A 165 -10.41 6.96 -5.05
CA SER A 165 -10.04 6.26 -3.82
C SER A 165 -8.61 6.60 -3.40
N PRO A 166 -8.40 7.23 -2.23
CA PRO A 166 -7.07 7.59 -1.75
C PRO A 166 -6.34 6.42 -1.09
N MET A 167 -7.08 5.37 -0.74
CA MET A 167 -6.52 4.20 -0.08
C MET A 167 -5.66 3.39 -1.07
N VAL A 168 -4.49 3.01 -0.59
CA VAL A 168 -3.56 2.08 -1.24
C VAL A 168 -3.06 1.09 -0.18
N THR A 169 -2.94 -0.18 -0.57
CA THR A 169 -2.46 -1.27 0.27
C THR A 169 -1.41 -2.06 -0.49
N GLY A 170 -0.34 -2.45 0.18
CA GLY A 170 0.78 -3.16 -0.46
C GLY A 170 1.77 -3.76 0.53
N PRO A 171 2.81 -4.43 0.02
CA PRO A 171 3.83 -5.07 0.85
C PRO A 171 4.78 -4.04 1.47
N CYS A 172 5.33 -4.38 2.64
CA CYS A 172 6.24 -3.53 3.41
C CYS A 172 7.51 -4.26 3.85
N CYS A 173 8.48 -3.40 4.12
CA CYS A 173 9.41 -3.39 5.26
C CYS A 173 10.85 -3.70 4.88
N ASP A 174 11.04 -4.37 3.76
CA ASP A 174 12.30 -4.42 2.99
C ASP A 174 12.08 -4.04 1.52
N ILE A 175 10.85 -3.65 1.13
CA ILE A 175 10.49 -3.15 -0.19
C ILE A 175 10.02 -1.71 -0.06
N GLY A 176 10.66 -0.80 -0.81
CA GLY A 176 10.29 0.61 -0.86
C GLY A 176 9.29 0.92 -1.98
N TRP A 177 8.50 1.97 -1.78
CA TRP A 177 7.50 2.44 -2.75
C TRP A 177 7.89 3.78 -3.35
N PHE A 178 7.83 3.91 -4.67
CA PHE A 178 8.04 5.16 -5.39
C PHE A 178 6.72 5.65 -5.99
N LEU A 179 6.26 6.83 -5.59
CA LEU A 179 5.07 7.48 -6.14
C LEU A 179 5.45 8.36 -7.33
N ALA A 180 4.82 8.11 -8.47
CA ALA A 180 4.82 8.98 -9.64
C ALA A 180 3.40 9.51 -9.87
N LEU A 181 3.19 10.82 -9.69
CA LEU A 181 1.91 11.46 -9.92
C LEU A 181 1.73 11.82 -11.40
N ASP A 182 0.52 11.64 -11.94
CA ASP A 182 0.22 11.91 -13.35
C ASP A 182 0.42 13.40 -13.73
N GLY A 183 0.21 14.31 -12.76
CA GLY A 183 0.44 15.75 -12.90
C GLY A 183 1.84 16.23 -12.53
N GLY A 184 2.76 15.32 -12.18
CA GLY A 184 4.07 15.64 -11.62
C GLY A 184 4.01 16.06 -10.14
N ALA A 185 5.08 16.71 -9.69
CA ALA A 185 5.25 17.11 -8.30
C ALA A 185 4.17 18.10 -7.83
N VAL A 186 3.59 17.87 -6.65
CA VAL A 186 2.58 18.75 -6.05
C VAL A 186 3.15 19.52 -4.86
N PRO A 187 2.79 20.81 -4.68
CA PRO A 187 3.34 21.64 -3.60
C PRO A 187 2.91 21.15 -2.21
N GLU A 188 1.78 20.44 -2.12
CA GLU A 188 1.23 19.94 -0.86
C GLU A 188 0.80 18.49 -1.04
N LEU A 189 1.33 17.60 -0.20
CA LEU A 189 0.95 16.19 -0.15
C LEU A 189 0.71 15.76 1.30
N THR A 190 -0.39 15.09 1.56
CA THR A 190 -0.71 14.50 2.85
C THR A 190 -0.83 12.98 2.73
N ILE A 191 -0.10 12.27 3.59
CA ILE A 191 -0.09 10.80 3.64
C ILE A 191 -0.60 10.38 5.02
N PHE A 192 -1.74 9.70 5.07
CA PHE A 192 -2.25 9.11 6.30
C PHE A 192 -1.74 7.69 6.46
N LEU A 193 -1.24 7.37 7.65
CA LEU A 193 -0.72 6.05 8.01
C LEU A 193 -1.87 5.19 8.56
N ASP A 194 -2.80 4.78 7.69
CA ASP A 194 -4.02 4.03 8.04
C ASP A 194 -3.69 2.74 8.81
N GLN A 195 -2.75 1.94 8.29
CA GLN A 195 -2.19 0.79 8.98
C GLN A 195 -0.68 0.71 8.69
N MET A 196 0.14 0.97 9.71
CA MET A 196 1.60 1.03 9.56
C MET A 196 2.33 0.31 10.70
N VAL A 197 3.45 -0.33 10.39
CA VAL A 197 4.25 -1.11 11.34
C VAL A 197 4.90 -0.25 12.43
N GLU A 198 5.15 -0.86 13.59
CA GLU A 198 5.78 -0.19 14.74
C GLU A 198 7.29 0.01 14.57
N SER A 199 7.94 -0.83 13.74
CA SER A 199 9.39 -0.82 13.49
C SER A 199 9.72 -1.27 12.07
N GLY A 200 10.94 -1.00 11.61
CA GLY A 200 11.38 -1.28 10.24
C GLY A 200 10.85 -0.22 9.27
N GLY A 201 9.53 -0.16 9.11
CA GLY A 201 8.84 0.87 8.35
C GLY A 201 8.86 0.69 6.84
N LEU A 202 8.00 1.46 6.17
CA LEU A 202 7.97 1.55 4.71
C LEU A 202 8.85 2.71 4.26
N VAL A 203 9.85 2.44 3.42
CA VAL A 203 10.59 3.50 2.72
C VAL A 203 9.74 3.97 1.54
N PHE A 204 9.47 5.27 1.50
CA PHE A 204 8.65 5.90 0.49
C PHE A 204 9.47 6.97 -0.23
N ALA A 205 9.28 7.10 -1.55
CA ALA A 205 9.88 8.17 -2.31
C ALA A 205 8.95 8.77 -3.35
N THR A 206 9.20 10.03 -3.71
CA THR A 206 8.52 10.74 -4.80
C THR A 206 9.47 11.78 -5.41
N ALA A 207 9.25 12.14 -6.67
CA ALA A 207 10.10 13.08 -7.40
C ALA A 207 9.61 14.53 -7.25
N TYR A 208 10.57 15.43 -7.06
CA TYR A 208 10.39 16.88 -7.06
C TYR A 208 11.44 17.55 -7.96
N PRO A 209 11.19 18.77 -8.45
CA PRO A 209 12.19 19.54 -9.18
C PRO A 209 13.47 19.76 -8.36
N LEU A 210 14.63 19.78 -9.04
CA LEU A 210 15.90 20.09 -8.39
C LEU A 210 15.86 21.50 -7.77
N GLY A 211 16.33 21.61 -6.52
CA GLY A 211 16.31 22.86 -5.76
C GLY A 211 15.04 23.09 -4.94
N ALA A 212 14.04 22.21 -5.04
CA ALA A 212 12.87 22.25 -4.17
C ALA A 212 13.27 22.19 -2.69
N SER A 213 12.56 22.94 -1.85
CA SER A 213 12.77 22.94 -0.40
C SER A 213 11.54 22.41 0.32
N PHE A 214 11.77 21.68 1.41
CA PHE A 214 10.74 20.85 2.05
C PHE A 214 10.51 21.29 3.49
N THR A 215 9.24 21.43 3.86
CA THR A 215 8.77 21.47 5.24
C THR A 215 7.92 20.23 5.44
N ILE A 216 8.47 19.25 6.17
CA ILE A 216 7.80 17.98 6.39
C ILE A 216 7.46 17.85 7.86
N ASN A 217 6.19 17.62 8.15
CA ASN A 217 5.69 17.40 9.49
C ASN A 217 5.13 15.99 9.59
N ARG A 218 5.43 15.34 10.71
CA ARG A 218 4.84 14.07 11.08
C ARG A 218 4.02 14.27 12.35
N CYS A 219 2.73 14.08 12.23
CA CYS A 219 1.78 14.08 13.33
C CYS A 219 1.43 12.63 13.62
N LEU A 220 1.66 12.15 14.84
CA LEU A 220 1.13 10.85 15.29
C LEU A 220 0.31 11.02 16.57
N THR A 221 0.95 11.61 17.57
CA THR A 221 0.32 12.06 18.82
C THR A 221 0.54 13.56 18.97
N ASN A 222 1.76 14.00 18.68
CA ASN A 222 2.12 15.39 18.46
C ASN A 222 2.70 15.53 17.06
N CYS A 223 2.66 16.74 16.51
CA CYS A 223 3.33 17.07 15.26
C CYS A 223 4.80 17.41 15.54
N VAL A 224 5.70 16.71 14.86
CA VAL A 224 7.15 16.94 14.90
C VAL A 224 7.65 17.23 13.51
N ALA A 225 8.60 18.16 13.38
CA ALA A 225 9.29 18.39 12.13
C ALA A 225 10.19 17.19 11.81
N VAL A 226 10.18 16.76 10.55
CA VAL A 226 11.09 15.74 10.03
C VAL A 226 12.36 16.44 9.57
N SER A 227 13.50 16.01 10.09
CA SER A 227 14.80 16.62 9.84
C SER A 227 15.43 16.12 8.54
N GLN A 228 16.24 16.94 7.87
CA GLN A 228 16.97 16.51 6.69
C GLN A 228 18.24 15.75 7.08
N GLY A 229 18.37 14.52 6.58
CA GLY A 229 19.59 13.72 6.63
C GLY A 229 20.57 14.07 5.50
N SER A 230 21.79 13.59 5.65
CA SER A 230 22.88 13.72 4.67
C SER A 230 22.89 12.60 3.63
N SER A 231 22.20 11.48 3.89
CA SER A 231 22.21 10.30 3.04
C SER A 231 20.88 9.53 3.11
N LEU A 232 20.65 8.64 2.13
CA LEU A 232 19.55 7.67 2.21
C LEU A 232 19.71 6.75 3.44
N GLN A 233 20.94 6.42 3.83
CA GLN A 233 21.20 5.58 5.00
C GLN A 233 20.65 6.23 6.28
N ASP A 234 20.71 7.55 6.41
CA ASP A 234 20.17 8.27 7.57
C ASP A 234 18.63 8.07 7.68
N VAL A 235 17.93 7.99 6.53
CA VAL A 235 16.48 7.69 6.49
C VAL A 235 16.21 6.23 6.88
N LEU A 236 17.03 5.30 6.39
CA LEU A 236 16.92 3.87 6.72
C LEU A 236 17.19 3.62 8.21
N ASP A 237 18.17 4.30 8.79
CA ASP A 237 18.57 4.13 10.18
C ASP A 237 17.67 4.87 11.17
N ALA A 238 16.94 5.91 10.75
CA ALA A 238 16.06 6.72 11.61
C ALA A 238 14.88 5.89 12.18
N PRO A 239 14.93 5.35 13.40
CA PRO A 239 13.96 4.34 13.85
C PRO A 239 12.54 4.89 13.92
N LEU A 240 12.41 6.19 14.14
CA LEU A 240 11.14 6.88 14.23
C LEU A 240 10.65 7.40 12.88
N GLY A 241 11.41 7.34 11.78
CA GLY A 241 11.02 7.96 10.51
C GLY A 241 10.88 9.48 10.61
N ASP A 242 11.78 10.10 11.34
CA ASP A 242 11.93 11.53 11.63
C ASP A 242 13.09 12.17 10.85
N VAL A 243 13.62 11.44 9.86
CA VAL A 243 14.63 11.91 8.91
C VAL A 243 14.11 11.73 7.48
N TYR A 244 14.33 12.73 6.63
CA TYR A 244 14.12 12.66 5.19
C TYR A 244 15.44 12.93 4.45
N PHE A 245 15.53 12.49 3.20
CA PHE A 245 16.69 12.76 2.33
C PHE A 245 16.23 13.14 0.94
N VAL A 246 16.94 14.03 0.27
CA VAL A 246 16.72 14.36 -1.13
C VAL A 246 18.01 14.08 -1.88
N ASP A 247 17.94 13.22 -2.89
CA ASP A 247 19.13 12.86 -3.65
C ASP A 247 19.46 13.86 -4.77
N GLY A 248 20.57 13.60 -5.48
CA GLY A 248 21.03 14.44 -6.58
C GLY A 248 20.10 14.45 -7.81
N LEU A 249 19.03 13.65 -7.82
CA LEU A 249 18.03 13.59 -8.88
C LEU A 249 16.70 14.24 -8.46
N GLY A 250 16.63 14.84 -7.25
CA GLY A 250 15.41 15.47 -6.74
C GLY A 250 14.38 14.47 -6.21
N ARG A 251 14.78 13.25 -5.88
CA ARG A 251 13.90 12.26 -5.25
C ARG A 251 13.90 12.48 -3.74
N LEU A 252 12.73 12.82 -3.19
CA LEU A 252 12.49 12.88 -1.76
C LEU A 252 12.28 11.46 -1.23
N PHE A 253 13.06 11.06 -0.23
CA PHE A 253 12.95 9.80 0.50
C PHE A 253 12.48 10.05 1.93
N LEU A 254 11.52 9.25 2.36
CA LEU A 254 10.90 9.26 3.69
C LEU A 254 10.81 7.82 4.22
N LYS A 255 10.67 7.69 5.53
CA LYS A 255 10.34 6.40 6.15
C LYS A 255 9.09 6.51 7.00
N PHE A 256 8.09 5.68 6.69
CA PHE A 256 6.84 5.63 7.42
C PHE A 256 6.87 4.50 8.45
N VAL A 257 6.71 4.90 9.70
CA VAL A 257 6.62 4.02 10.87
C VAL A 257 5.47 4.57 11.71
N ALA A 258 4.79 3.72 12.48
CA ALA A 258 3.86 4.17 13.50
C ALA A 258 4.20 3.44 14.81
N GLY A 259 5.23 3.91 15.53
CA GLY A 259 5.72 3.25 16.75
C GLY A 259 4.73 3.22 17.93
N ASN A 260 3.61 3.92 17.81
CA ASN A 260 2.47 3.85 18.74
C ASN A 260 1.26 3.13 18.12
N ASN A 261 1.45 2.38 17.04
CA ASN A 261 0.46 1.40 16.59
C ASN A 261 0.53 0.16 17.49
N GLY A 262 -0.37 -0.80 17.24
CA GLY A 262 -0.45 -2.05 17.97
C GLY A 262 -0.77 -3.20 17.05
N TYR A 263 -0.59 -4.40 17.58
CA TYR A 263 -1.14 -5.63 17.03
C TYR A 263 -2.32 -6.10 17.87
N PHE A 264 -3.36 -6.56 17.20
CA PHE A 264 -4.45 -7.31 17.77
C PHE A 264 -4.12 -8.80 17.64
N GLU A 265 -4.13 -9.50 18.76
CA GLU A 265 -3.92 -10.94 18.82
C GLU A 265 -5.25 -11.67 18.92
N ALA A 266 -5.50 -12.61 18.01
CA ALA A 266 -6.61 -13.54 18.11
C ALA A 266 -6.20 -14.95 17.69
N ALA A 267 -6.54 -15.93 18.53
CA ALA A 267 -6.20 -17.34 18.30
C ALA A 267 -4.69 -17.58 18.00
N GLY A 268 -3.79 -16.71 18.47
CA GLY A 268 -2.36 -16.73 18.18
C GLY A 268 -2.01 -16.34 16.74
N VAL A 269 -2.77 -15.40 16.18
CA VAL A 269 -2.50 -14.67 14.94
C VAL A 269 -2.40 -13.19 15.31
N SER A 270 -1.32 -12.54 14.86
CA SER A 270 -0.98 -11.16 15.18
C SER A 270 -1.32 -10.22 14.03
N GLN A 271 -2.44 -9.51 14.09
CA GLN A 271 -2.85 -8.60 13.02
C GLN A 271 -2.60 -7.13 13.38
N LEU A 272 -2.00 -6.38 12.46
CA LEU A 272 -1.83 -4.94 12.63
C LEU A 272 -3.19 -4.25 12.78
N VAL A 273 -3.37 -3.45 13.83
CA VAL A 273 -4.66 -2.83 14.15
C VAL A 273 -5.06 -1.82 13.07
N ASN A 274 -6.31 -1.91 12.60
CA ASN A 274 -6.96 -0.90 11.76
C ASN A 274 -7.61 0.17 12.65
N GLY A 275 -6.78 0.99 13.30
CA GLY A 275 -7.24 1.99 14.28
C GLY A 275 -7.21 3.41 13.74
N HIS A 276 -6.23 3.72 12.87
CA HIS A 276 -5.93 5.11 12.53
C HIS A 276 -6.85 5.73 11.49
N ARG A 277 -7.74 4.92 10.91
CA ARG A 277 -8.84 5.41 10.08
C ARG A 277 -9.80 6.33 10.82
N TYR A 278 -9.98 6.09 12.12
CA TYR A 278 -10.95 6.79 12.97
C TYR A 278 -10.29 7.73 13.98
N ASP A 279 -9.00 7.53 14.27
CA ASP A 279 -8.21 8.44 15.08
C ASP A 279 -7.66 9.58 14.22
N VAL A 280 -8.08 10.81 14.51
CA VAL A 280 -7.51 12.01 13.90
C VAL A 280 -6.02 12.05 14.24
N GLY A 281 -5.14 12.04 13.23
CA GLY A 281 -3.79 12.60 13.42
C GLY A 281 -2.58 11.70 13.22
N LYS A 282 -2.66 10.51 12.61
CA LYS A 282 -1.45 9.82 12.11
C LYS A 282 -1.16 10.15 10.64
N VAL A 283 -0.43 11.24 10.45
CA VAL A 283 -0.25 11.92 9.17
C VAL A 283 1.20 12.33 8.96
N VAL A 284 1.68 12.17 7.74
CA VAL A 284 2.86 12.87 7.24
C VAL A 284 2.40 13.90 6.23
N SER A 285 2.65 15.18 6.52
CA SER A 285 2.34 16.30 5.63
C SER A 285 3.64 16.84 5.05
N ILE A 286 3.66 16.95 3.73
CA ILE A 286 4.78 17.46 2.94
C ILE A 286 4.32 18.77 2.32
N LEU A 287 4.95 19.87 2.72
CA LEU A 287 4.82 21.17 2.08
C LEU A 287 6.12 21.47 1.35
N VAL A 288 6.01 21.86 0.09
CA VAL A 288 7.15 22.11 -0.79
C VAL A 288 7.07 23.53 -1.32
N ALA A 289 8.16 24.28 -1.14
CA ALA A 289 8.39 25.49 -1.90
C ALA A 289 9.22 25.10 -3.15
N ILE A 290 8.55 25.19 -4.30
CA ILE A 290 9.07 24.89 -5.65
C ILE A 290 9.68 26.16 -6.24
#